data_AF-A0A8S2AEZ1-F1
#
_entry.id   AF-A0A8S2AEZ1-F1
#
_cell.length_a   1.000
_cell.length_b   1.000
_cell.length_c   1.000
_cell.angle_alpha   90.00
_cell.angle_beta   90.00
_cell.angle_gamma   90.00
#
_symmetry.space_group_name_H-M   'P 1'
#
loop_
_entity.id
_entity.type
_entity.pdbx_description
1 polymer ?
#
loop_
_entity_poly.entity_id
_entity_poly.type
_entity_poly.pdbx_seq_one_letter_code
_entity_poly.pdbx_strand_id
1 'polypeptide(L)'
;MSLKAVKSLEMHEADTRRNSDGVGILRFLKAKSYLVTGATGFLAKVIGDIGEDNLGIESEIAEMISEEIDVIINCCGRTTFDDRYDSALSVNALGPGRLLSFGKECKKLKLFLQFSTAYVTGKKEGIVLETPLCIGENITSDLNIDSELKLASEAVRKFHGSEETKKLKELGFERAQHYGWENTYTFTKAMGESIIHIKRGDLPVVIIRPSIIESSYKEPFPGWIQGIRMGDPVIVAYAKGQISDFCLKLGMFDDTNTTSLIQEMSMEERKMFEFDAKGIDWEHYIGNVHLPGLKKEFLSVRSLS
;
A
#
# COMPACT_ATOMS: atom_id res chain seq x y z
N MET A 1 -28.07 14.60 -3.74
CA MET A 1 -28.22 13.78 -2.51
C MET A 1 -27.15 14.22 -1.54
N SER A 2 -27.54 14.61 -0.32
CA SER A 2 -26.59 15.05 0.71
C SER A 2 -25.69 13.87 1.11
N LEU A 3 -24.38 14.01 0.87
CA LEU A 3 -23.34 13.17 1.46
C LEU A 3 -23.41 13.36 2.98
N LYS A 4 -24.13 12.48 3.67
CA LYS A 4 -24.08 12.44 5.14
C LYS A 4 -22.76 11.78 5.54
N ALA A 5 -21.87 12.56 6.12
CA ALA A 5 -20.66 12.08 6.78
C ALA A 5 -21.02 11.00 7.84
N VAL A 6 -20.21 9.94 7.94
CA VAL A 6 -20.34 8.94 9.02
C VAL A 6 -20.12 9.65 10.35
N LYS A 7 -21.07 9.46 11.29
CA LYS A 7 -20.84 9.76 12.70
C LYS A 7 -19.65 8.94 13.19
N SER A 8 -18.67 9.63 13.78
CA SER A 8 -17.56 9.08 14.57
C SER A 8 -17.91 7.78 15.29
N LEU A 9 -16.92 6.88 15.48
CA LEU A 9 -16.94 5.85 16.53
C LEU A 9 -17.69 6.39 17.77
N GLU A 10 -18.95 5.96 17.97
CA GLU A 10 -19.73 6.36 19.14
C GLU A 10 -19.18 5.57 20.32
N MET A 11 -18.10 6.08 20.91
CA MET A 11 -17.65 5.64 22.23
C MET A 11 -18.55 6.32 23.27
N HIS A 12 -19.20 5.52 24.11
CA HIS A 12 -20.08 5.98 25.20
C HIS A 12 -19.43 7.11 26.00
N GLU A 13 -20.20 8.18 26.29
CA GLU A 13 -19.79 9.41 27.01
C GLU A 13 -19.31 9.21 28.46
N ALA A 14 -19.18 7.98 28.93
CA ALA A 14 -18.88 7.65 30.32
C ALA A 14 -17.40 7.33 30.56
N ASP A 15 -16.45 8.18 30.16
CA ASP A 15 -15.11 8.15 30.78
C ASP A 15 -14.26 9.42 30.63
N THR A 16 -14.88 10.60 30.56
CA THR A 16 -14.16 11.89 30.38
C THR A 16 -13.42 12.40 31.63
N ARG A 17 -13.04 11.52 32.58
CA ARG A 17 -12.31 11.93 33.80
C ARG A 17 -11.20 10.99 34.25
N ARG A 18 -10.45 10.39 33.33
CA ARG A 18 -9.16 9.78 33.68
C ARG A 18 -8.08 10.20 32.68
N ASN A 19 -7.08 10.92 33.20
CA ASN A 19 -5.76 11.11 32.60
C ASN A 19 -5.04 9.75 32.48
N SER A 20 -5.44 8.90 31.54
CA SER A 20 -4.70 7.68 31.16
C SER A 20 -4.68 7.53 29.64
N ASP A 21 -4.61 8.67 28.95
CA ASP A 21 -4.59 8.77 27.49
C ASP A 21 -3.30 8.10 27.01
N GLY A 22 -3.40 6.96 26.33
CA GLY A 22 -2.26 6.36 25.64
C GLY A 22 -1.74 7.28 24.52
N VAL A 23 -1.47 6.72 23.34
CA VAL A 23 -0.91 7.53 22.23
C VAL A 23 -1.94 8.46 21.59
N GLY A 24 -3.22 8.37 21.98
CA GLY A 24 -4.28 9.29 21.57
C GLY A 24 -4.93 8.94 20.24
N ILE A 25 -4.84 7.67 19.81
CA ILE A 25 -5.46 7.15 18.58
C ILE A 25 -6.97 7.39 18.62
N LEU A 26 -7.62 7.04 19.73
CA LEU A 26 -9.07 7.19 19.88
C LEU A 26 -9.51 8.66 19.79
N ARG A 27 -8.74 9.55 20.41
CA ARG A 27 -8.98 11.00 20.35
C ARG A 27 -8.78 11.56 18.95
N PHE A 28 -7.76 11.09 18.23
CA PHE A 28 -7.46 11.56 16.88
C PHE A 28 -8.53 11.12 15.88
N LEU A 29 -8.92 9.84 15.89
CA LEU A 29 -9.86 9.26 14.91
C LEU A 29 -11.32 9.68 15.14
N LYS A 30 -11.65 10.19 16.34
CA LYS A 30 -13.02 10.63 16.64
C LYS A 30 -13.43 11.80 15.74
N ALA A 31 -14.54 11.61 15.03
CA ALA A 31 -15.20 12.61 14.17
C ALA A 31 -14.29 13.14 13.05
N LYS A 32 -13.52 12.24 12.43
CA LYS A 32 -12.75 12.50 11.22
C LYS A 32 -13.47 11.95 10.00
N SER A 33 -13.39 12.68 8.89
CA SER A 33 -13.80 12.21 7.57
C SER A 33 -12.60 11.62 6.83
N TYR A 34 -12.78 10.44 6.23
CA TYR A 34 -11.72 9.68 5.58
C TYR A 34 -11.98 9.54 4.09
N LEU A 35 -10.96 9.79 3.28
CA LEU A 35 -10.90 9.36 1.88
C LEU A 35 -9.96 8.18 1.79
N VAL A 36 -10.49 7.01 1.44
CA VAL A 36 -9.70 5.79 1.25
C VAL A 36 -9.71 5.45 -0.23
N THR A 37 -8.56 5.50 -0.88
CA THR A 37 -8.43 5.08 -2.29
C THR A 37 -8.00 3.61 -2.33
N GLY A 38 -8.59 2.84 -3.26
CA GLY A 38 -8.20 1.44 -3.50
C GLY A 38 -8.91 0.39 -2.65
N ALA A 39 -9.87 0.79 -1.82
CA ALA A 39 -10.77 -0.13 -1.12
C ALA A 39 -12.13 -0.23 -1.83
N THR A 40 -12.70 -1.43 -1.88
CA THR A 40 -14.06 -1.69 -2.38
C THR A 40 -15.17 -1.46 -1.33
N GLY A 41 -14.84 -0.92 -0.16
CA GLY A 41 -15.78 -0.38 0.85
C GLY A 41 -15.21 0.91 1.44
N PHE A 42 -15.96 1.95 1.84
CA PHE A 42 -17.32 2.04 2.39
C PHE A 42 -17.93 3.46 2.20
N LEU A 43 -19.24 3.60 2.50
CA LEU A 43 -20.14 4.77 2.60
C LEU A 43 -20.46 5.63 1.35
N ALA A 44 -19.47 6.10 0.60
CA ALA A 44 -19.69 6.87 -0.63
C ALA A 44 -18.71 6.42 -1.69
N LYS A 45 -19.22 5.74 -2.73
CA LYS A 45 -18.39 5.27 -3.84
C LYS A 45 -18.18 6.42 -4.81
N VAL A 46 -16.93 6.83 -4.96
CA VAL A 46 -16.51 7.77 -6.00
C VAL A 46 -15.78 6.97 -7.06
N ILE A 47 -16.20 7.13 -8.31
CA ILE A 47 -15.51 6.52 -9.45
C ILE A 47 -14.33 7.43 -9.78
N GLY A 48 -13.15 6.83 -9.89
CA GLY A 48 -11.92 7.52 -10.23
C GLY A 48 -10.80 6.53 -10.52
N ASP A 49 -9.73 7.03 -11.13
CA ASP A 49 -8.48 6.32 -11.39
C ASP A 49 -7.31 7.22 -11.00
N ILE A 50 -6.49 6.76 -10.06
CA ILE A 50 -5.31 7.49 -9.59
C ILE A 50 -4.24 7.68 -10.69
N GLY A 51 -4.30 6.84 -11.72
CA GLY A 51 -3.47 6.95 -12.92
C GLY A 51 -3.87 8.10 -13.85
N GLU A 52 -5.05 8.68 -13.66
CA GLU A 52 -5.59 9.75 -14.49
C GLU A 52 -5.44 11.12 -13.82
N ASP A 53 -5.49 12.16 -14.64
CA ASP A 53 -5.52 13.55 -14.15
C ASP A 53 -6.81 13.81 -13.35
N ASN A 54 -6.72 14.70 -12.36
CA ASN A 54 -7.79 14.91 -11.36
C ASN A 54 -8.32 13.62 -10.70
N LEU A 55 -7.47 12.58 -10.61
CA LEU A 55 -7.83 11.26 -10.06
C LEU A 55 -8.97 10.57 -10.83
N GLY A 56 -9.29 11.00 -12.05
CA GLY A 56 -10.45 10.53 -12.80
C GLY A 56 -11.80 10.85 -12.14
N ILE A 57 -11.82 11.81 -11.21
CA ILE A 57 -13.02 12.23 -10.47
C ILE A 57 -13.63 13.46 -11.16
N GLU A 58 -14.96 13.51 -11.25
CA GLU A 58 -15.68 14.70 -11.71
C GLU A 58 -15.38 15.91 -10.81
N SER A 59 -15.15 17.09 -11.41
CA SER A 59 -14.68 18.29 -10.71
C SER A 59 -15.59 18.70 -9.54
N GLU A 60 -16.91 18.63 -9.73
CA GLU A 60 -17.89 18.96 -8.70
C GLU A 60 -17.79 18.00 -7.51
N ILE A 61 -17.52 16.72 -7.76
CA ILE A 61 -17.32 15.71 -6.72
C ILE A 61 -16.00 15.94 -6.00
N ALA A 62 -14.92 16.21 -6.74
CA ALA A 62 -13.61 16.52 -6.16
C ALA A 62 -13.67 17.74 -5.23
N GLU A 63 -14.39 18.81 -5.62
CA GLU A 63 -14.61 19.99 -4.79
C GLU A 63 -15.39 19.64 -3.50
N MET A 64 -16.47 18.87 -3.60
CA MET A 64 -17.21 18.43 -2.40
C MET A 64 -16.34 17.63 -1.42
N ILE A 65 -15.42 16.80 -1.94
CA ILE A 65 -14.51 16.00 -1.11
C ILE A 65 -13.47 16.91 -0.45
N SER A 66 -12.88 17.85 -1.19
CA SER A 66 -11.80 18.70 -0.68
C SER A 66 -12.24 19.62 0.48
N GLU A 67 -13.53 19.97 0.55
CA GLU A 67 -14.09 20.74 1.66
C GLU A 67 -14.19 19.95 2.99
N GLU A 68 -14.25 18.62 2.95
CA GLU A 68 -14.67 17.80 4.11
C GLU A 68 -13.64 16.79 4.62
N ILE A 69 -12.64 16.41 3.81
CA ILE A 69 -11.70 15.36 4.19
C ILE A 69 -10.66 15.80 5.23
N ASP A 70 -10.55 15.03 6.31
CA ASP A 70 -9.50 15.18 7.33
C ASP A 70 -8.31 14.24 7.11
N VAL A 71 -8.52 13.06 6.51
CA VAL A 71 -7.48 12.03 6.36
C VAL A 71 -7.58 11.39 4.97
N ILE A 72 -6.46 11.30 4.26
CA ILE A 72 -6.33 10.53 3.02
C ILE A 72 -5.53 9.26 3.31
N ILE A 73 -6.06 8.10 2.94
CA ILE A 73 -5.40 6.80 3.04
C ILE A 73 -5.27 6.24 1.63
N ASN A 74 -4.05 6.26 1.08
CA ASN A 74 -3.73 5.74 -0.22
C ASN A 74 -3.26 4.29 -0.17
N CYS A 75 -4.19 3.37 -0.42
CA CYS A 75 -3.91 1.95 -0.60
C CYS A 75 -3.82 1.54 -2.08
N CYS A 76 -4.13 2.45 -3.02
CA CYS A 76 -4.05 2.16 -4.44
C CYS A 76 -2.63 1.76 -4.85
N GLY A 77 -2.55 0.75 -5.71
CA GLY A 77 -1.29 0.36 -6.33
C GLY A 77 -1.47 -0.85 -7.23
N ARG A 78 -0.64 -0.92 -8.25
CA ARG A 78 -0.42 -2.13 -9.04
C ARG A 78 0.63 -2.97 -8.35
N THR A 79 0.29 -4.19 -7.94
CA THR A 79 1.16 -5.10 -7.18
C THR A 79 1.75 -6.24 -8.03
N THR A 80 1.55 -6.20 -9.34
CA THR A 80 2.11 -7.17 -10.28
C THR A 80 3.59 -6.88 -10.51
N PHE A 81 4.46 -7.89 -10.33
CA PHE A 81 5.92 -7.67 -10.42
C PHE A 81 6.42 -7.41 -11.85
N ASP A 82 5.76 -8.00 -12.85
CA ASP A 82 6.06 -7.89 -14.28
C ASP A 82 4.98 -7.04 -14.99
N ASP A 83 4.54 -5.93 -14.39
CA ASP A 83 3.48 -5.10 -14.96
C ASP A 83 3.95 -4.25 -16.15
N ARG A 84 3.00 -3.76 -16.95
CA ARG A 84 3.28 -2.84 -18.06
C ARG A 84 3.90 -1.55 -17.51
N TYR A 85 5.09 -1.18 -17.99
CA TYR A 85 5.90 -0.17 -17.32
C TYR A 85 5.24 1.22 -17.22
N ASP A 86 4.62 1.70 -18.30
CA ASP A 86 3.88 2.95 -18.34
C ASP A 86 2.70 2.97 -17.35
N SER A 87 1.95 1.87 -17.26
CA SER A 87 0.82 1.74 -16.34
C SER A 87 1.30 1.68 -14.88
N ALA A 88 2.38 0.94 -14.61
CA ALA A 88 3.00 0.88 -13.30
C ALA A 88 3.52 2.26 -12.85
N LEU A 89 4.18 3.01 -13.73
CA LEU A 89 4.61 4.38 -13.47
C LEU A 89 3.43 5.31 -13.18
N SER A 90 2.38 5.25 -14.01
CA SER A 90 1.22 6.13 -13.84
C SER A 90 0.52 5.91 -12.50
N VAL A 91 0.34 4.65 -12.08
CA VAL A 91 -0.38 4.32 -10.85
C VAL A 91 0.51 4.39 -9.60
N ASN A 92 1.69 3.77 -9.62
CA ASN A 92 2.51 3.62 -8.40
C ASN A 92 3.46 4.80 -8.17
N ALA A 93 3.93 5.47 -9.23
CA ALA A 93 4.83 6.61 -9.09
C ALA A 93 4.06 7.94 -9.13
N LEU A 94 3.32 8.20 -10.21
CA LEU A 94 2.60 9.46 -10.38
C LEU A 94 1.33 9.55 -9.53
N GLY A 95 0.60 8.44 -9.39
CA GLY A 95 -0.66 8.41 -8.65
C GLY A 95 -0.58 8.98 -7.23
N PRO A 96 0.38 8.56 -6.38
CA PRO A 96 0.59 9.17 -5.08
C PRO A 96 0.83 10.69 -5.15
N GLY A 97 1.59 11.16 -6.15
CA GLY A 97 1.82 12.58 -6.38
C GLY A 97 0.56 13.35 -6.77
N ARG A 98 -0.29 12.79 -7.64
CA ARG A 98 -1.59 13.40 -8.00
C ARG A 98 -2.51 13.49 -6.80
N LEU A 99 -2.62 12.42 -6.02
CA LEU A 99 -3.45 12.36 -4.83
C LEU A 99 -2.93 13.30 -3.72
N LEU A 100 -1.62 13.44 -3.60
CA LEU A 100 -1.00 14.40 -2.69
C LEU A 100 -1.31 15.84 -3.10
N SER A 101 -1.27 16.16 -4.40
CA SER A 101 -1.68 17.48 -4.90
C SER A 101 -3.15 17.78 -4.56
N PHE A 102 -4.05 16.82 -4.80
CA PHE A 102 -5.45 16.94 -4.36
C PHE A 102 -5.57 17.13 -2.84
N GLY A 103 -4.78 16.39 -2.07
CA GLY A 103 -4.72 16.55 -0.61
C GLY A 103 -4.33 17.96 -0.17
N LYS A 104 -3.47 18.66 -0.91
CA LYS A 104 -3.10 20.05 -0.60
C LYS A 104 -4.23 21.05 -0.86
N GLU A 105 -5.18 20.70 -1.72
CA GLU A 105 -6.39 21.50 -1.96
C GLU A 105 -7.44 21.26 -0.86
N CYS A 106 -7.30 20.20 -0.07
CA CYS A 106 -8.24 19.86 1.00
C CYS A 106 -8.05 20.78 2.22
N LYS A 107 -9.09 21.55 2.57
CA LYS A 107 -9.00 22.60 3.60
C LYS A 107 -8.84 22.09 5.03
N LYS A 108 -9.26 20.85 5.28
CA LYS A 108 -9.28 20.22 6.61
C LYS A 108 -8.25 19.11 6.77
N LEU A 109 -7.42 18.84 5.74
CA LEU A 109 -6.53 17.68 5.73
C LEU A 109 -5.50 17.76 6.86
N LYS A 110 -5.48 16.71 7.69
CA LYS A 110 -4.59 16.56 8.84
C LYS A 110 -3.53 15.50 8.64
N LEU A 111 -3.79 14.52 7.78
CA LEU A 111 -2.89 13.38 7.57
C LEU A 111 -3.06 12.79 6.16
N PHE A 112 -1.93 12.58 5.50
CA PHE A 112 -1.83 11.79 4.27
C PHE A 112 -1.06 10.50 4.55
N LEU A 113 -1.68 9.35 4.34
CA LEU A 113 -1.10 8.04 4.57
C LEU A 113 -0.88 7.32 3.23
N GLN A 114 0.35 6.89 2.97
CA GLN A 114 0.74 6.16 1.76
C GLN A 114 1.10 4.71 2.09
N PHE A 115 0.49 3.74 1.40
CA PHE A 115 0.98 2.36 1.38
C PHE A 115 2.08 2.19 0.32
N SER A 116 3.25 1.80 0.78
CA SER A 116 4.42 1.45 -0.01
C SER A 116 4.77 -0.03 0.20
N THR A 117 6.06 -0.38 0.27
CA THR A 117 6.53 -1.73 0.54
C THR A 117 7.91 -1.73 1.19
N ALA A 118 8.22 -2.74 2.01
CA ALA A 118 9.54 -2.88 2.64
C ALA A 118 10.69 -3.05 1.62
N TYR A 119 10.36 -3.36 0.37
CA TYR A 119 11.33 -3.66 -0.70
C TYR A 119 11.69 -2.45 -1.57
N VAL A 120 11.32 -1.22 -1.18
CA VAL A 120 11.60 -0.01 -1.98
C VAL A 120 13.07 0.38 -2.06
N THR A 121 13.94 -0.21 -1.25
CA THR A 121 15.39 0.07 -1.28
C THR A 121 16.16 -0.81 -2.27
N GLY A 122 15.47 -1.58 -3.11
CA GLY A 122 16.08 -2.40 -4.15
C GLY A 122 17.04 -3.45 -3.58
N LYS A 123 18.19 -3.63 -4.24
CA LYS A 123 19.24 -4.60 -3.89
C LYS A 123 20.18 -4.13 -2.78
N LYS A 124 19.82 -3.06 -2.05
CA LYS A 124 20.63 -2.56 -0.93
C LYS A 124 20.77 -3.64 0.14
N GLU A 125 22.01 -3.92 0.52
CA GLU A 125 22.33 -4.84 1.62
C GLU A 125 22.59 -4.08 2.93
N GLY A 126 22.47 -4.80 4.05
CA GLY A 126 22.70 -4.26 5.39
C GLY A 126 21.46 -3.66 6.04
N ILE A 127 21.67 -2.78 7.03
CA ILE A 127 20.60 -2.18 7.82
C ILE A 127 19.89 -1.08 7.02
N VAL A 128 18.58 -1.23 6.85
CA VAL A 128 17.71 -0.24 6.23
C VAL A 128 16.86 0.40 7.33
N LEU A 129 17.08 1.69 7.57
CA LEU A 129 16.34 2.47 8.54
C LEU A 129 15.01 2.98 7.96
N GLU A 130 14.04 3.26 8.83
CA GLU A 130 12.74 3.87 8.49
C GLU A 130 12.84 5.36 8.12
N THR A 131 13.97 5.78 7.55
CA THR A 131 14.15 7.14 7.05
C THR A 131 13.36 7.35 5.75
N PRO A 132 12.94 8.59 5.45
CA PRO A 132 12.36 8.95 4.16
C PRO A 132 13.25 8.47 3.00
N LEU A 133 12.66 7.94 1.94
CA LEU A 133 13.40 7.48 0.77
C LEU A 133 13.68 8.66 -0.17
N CYS A 134 14.96 8.93 -0.41
CA CYS A 134 15.44 10.04 -1.23
C CYS A 134 16.44 9.51 -2.28
N ILE A 135 15.95 9.32 -3.51
CA ILE A 135 16.79 8.97 -4.66
C ILE A 135 17.82 10.08 -4.88
N GLY A 136 19.10 9.71 -4.93
CA GLY A 136 20.24 10.64 -5.07
C GLY A 136 20.84 11.11 -3.75
N GLU A 137 20.14 10.94 -2.61
CA GLU A 137 20.67 11.29 -1.28
C GLU A 137 21.01 10.03 -0.47
N ASN A 138 20.00 9.23 -0.10
CA ASN A 138 20.18 8.04 0.72
C ASN A 138 19.96 6.72 -0.04
N ILE A 139 19.52 6.83 -1.30
CA ILE A 139 19.65 5.78 -2.31
C ILE A 139 20.60 6.28 -3.39
N THR A 140 21.77 5.66 -3.48
CA THR A 140 22.76 5.96 -4.53
C THR A 140 22.24 5.48 -5.88
N SER A 141 21.61 6.38 -6.62
CA SER A 141 21.09 6.15 -7.96
C SER A 141 21.05 7.48 -8.71
N ASP A 142 21.42 7.46 -9.98
CA ASP A 142 21.32 8.57 -10.93
C ASP A 142 19.92 8.64 -11.59
N LEU A 143 18.94 7.91 -11.03
CA LEU A 143 17.58 7.87 -11.53
C LEU A 143 16.95 9.26 -11.58
N ASN A 144 16.53 9.64 -12.79
CA ASN A 144 15.68 10.79 -13.03
C ASN A 144 14.27 10.31 -13.42
N ILE A 145 13.28 10.59 -12.56
CA ILE A 145 11.90 10.13 -12.74
C ILE A 145 11.27 10.71 -14.01
N ASP A 146 11.53 11.98 -14.33
CA ASP A 146 10.96 12.62 -15.54
C ASP A 146 11.51 11.99 -16.83
N SER A 147 12.78 11.59 -16.83
CA SER A 147 13.38 10.84 -17.95
C SER A 147 12.73 9.48 -18.14
N GLU A 148 12.44 8.76 -17.06
CA GLU A 148 11.75 7.45 -17.13
C GLU A 148 10.32 7.60 -17.66
N LEU A 149 9.60 8.65 -17.26
CA LEU A 149 8.26 8.93 -17.76
C LEU A 149 8.26 9.24 -19.27
N LYS A 150 9.24 10.01 -19.74
CA LYS A 150 9.43 10.28 -21.18
C LYS A 150 9.73 8.99 -21.93
N LEU A 151 10.65 8.17 -21.42
CA LEU A 151 11.02 6.89 -22.01
C LEU A 151 9.82 5.93 -22.11
N ALA A 152 9.01 5.82 -21.05
CA ALA A 152 7.81 4.99 -21.07
C ALA A 152 6.78 5.51 -22.08
N SER A 153 6.58 6.82 -22.15
CA SER A 153 5.66 7.46 -23.11
C SER A 153 6.09 7.23 -24.56
N GLU A 154 7.40 7.34 -24.85
CA GLU A 154 7.97 7.06 -26.16
C GLU A 154 7.86 5.56 -26.52
N ALA A 155 8.07 4.68 -25.55
CA ALA A 155 7.92 3.23 -25.74
C ALA A 155 6.48 2.85 -26.12
N VAL A 156 5.46 3.41 -25.46
CA VAL A 156 4.05 3.22 -25.81
C VAL A 156 3.76 3.69 -27.24
N ARG A 157 4.35 4.81 -27.67
CA ARG A 157 4.20 5.32 -29.04
C ARG A 157 4.94 4.49 -30.08
N LYS A 158 5.99 3.77 -29.69
CA LYS A 158 6.83 2.96 -30.59
C LYS A 158 6.31 1.53 -30.74
N PHE A 159 5.79 0.97 -29.66
CA PHE A 159 5.31 -0.40 -29.64
C PHE A 159 3.84 -0.44 -30.04
N HIS A 160 3.51 -1.29 -31.01
CA HIS A 160 2.15 -1.47 -31.51
C HIS A 160 1.87 -2.95 -31.72
N GLY A 161 0.58 -3.31 -31.72
CA GLY A 161 0.11 -4.67 -32.02
C GLY A 161 0.23 -5.62 -30.84
N SER A 162 0.15 -6.92 -31.12
CA SER A 162 0.01 -7.99 -30.10
C SER A 162 1.17 -8.07 -29.09
N GLU A 163 2.36 -7.60 -29.46
CA GLU A 163 3.56 -7.67 -28.62
C GLU A 163 3.78 -6.43 -27.73
N GLU A 164 2.94 -5.39 -27.84
CA GLU A 164 3.10 -4.12 -27.11
C GLU A 164 3.23 -4.36 -25.60
N THR A 165 2.28 -5.09 -25.03
CA THR A 165 2.25 -5.36 -23.58
C THR A 165 3.52 -6.09 -23.14
N LYS A 166 3.96 -7.10 -23.89
CA LYS A 166 5.16 -7.87 -23.57
C LYS A 166 6.41 -6.99 -23.56
N LYS A 167 6.61 -6.17 -24.58
CA LYS A 167 7.77 -5.26 -24.69
C LYS A 167 7.79 -4.21 -23.59
N LEU A 168 6.63 -3.68 -23.19
CA LEU A 168 6.54 -2.72 -22.09
C LEU A 168 6.83 -3.36 -20.73
N LYS A 169 6.46 -4.63 -20.53
CA LYS A 169 6.85 -5.40 -19.33
C LYS A 169 8.36 -5.64 -19.29
N GLU A 170 8.94 -6.08 -20.41
CA GLU A 170 10.39 -6.29 -20.56
C GLU A 170 11.15 -4.99 -20.25
N LEU A 171 10.70 -3.86 -20.82
CA LEU A 171 11.28 -2.55 -20.55
C LEU A 171 11.25 -2.22 -19.05
N GLY A 172 10.11 -2.36 -18.39
CA GLY A 172 9.99 -2.06 -16.96
C GLY A 172 10.90 -2.92 -16.09
N PHE A 173 11.10 -4.19 -16.49
CA PHE A 173 12.02 -5.09 -15.81
C PHE A 173 13.49 -4.66 -16.03
N GLU A 174 13.87 -4.36 -17.27
CA GLU A 174 15.20 -3.87 -17.62
C GLU A 174 15.56 -2.57 -16.88
N ARG A 175 14.62 -1.62 -16.81
CA ARG A 175 14.83 -0.36 -16.09
C ARG A 175 14.99 -0.59 -14.58
N ALA A 176 14.15 -1.43 -13.98
CA ALA A 176 14.30 -1.79 -12.56
C ALA A 176 15.68 -2.39 -12.29
N GLN A 177 16.11 -3.37 -13.08
CA GLN A 177 17.40 -4.03 -12.93
C GLN A 177 18.58 -3.07 -13.14
N HIS A 178 18.48 -2.18 -14.12
CA HIS A 178 19.50 -1.16 -14.40
C HIS A 178 19.75 -0.26 -13.20
N TYR A 179 18.70 0.16 -12.50
CA TYR A 179 18.81 1.03 -11.32
C TYR A 179 18.98 0.27 -10.01
N GLY A 180 19.02 -1.06 -10.02
CA GLY A 180 19.28 -1.87 -8.83
C GLY A 180 18.03 -2.27 -8.04
N TRP A 181 16.85 -2.31 -8.66
CA TRP A 181 15.63 -2.91 -8.12
C TRP A 181 15.38 -4.30 -8.71
N GLU A 182 14.71 -5.16 -7.96
CA GLU A 182 14.44 -6.53 -8.39
C GLU A 182 13.35 -6.62 -9.46
N ASN A 183 12.37 -5.73 -9.41
CA ASN A 183 11.22 -5.75 -10.31
C ASN A 183 10.57 -4.37 -10.45
N THR A 184 9.70 -4.25 -11.45
CA THR A 184 9.00 -3.00 -11.79
C THR A 184 8.11 -2.50 -10.67
N TYR A 185 7.51 -3.39 -9.88
CA TYR A 185 6.67 -3.02 -8.74
C TYR A 185 7.43 -2.23 -7.67
N THR A 186 8.51 -2.82 -7.14
CA THR A 186 9.32 -2.20 -6.08
C THR A 186 9.99 -0.92 -6.57
N PHE A 187 10.41 -0.91 -7.83
CA PHE A 187 11.01 0.24 -8.49
C PHE A 187 10.03 1.42 -8.59
N THR A 188 8.81 1.19 -9.08
CA THR A 188 7.80 2.26 -9.22
C THR A 188 7.24 2.72 -7.87
N LYS A 189 7.16 1.86 -6.87
CA LYS A 189 6.84 2.26 -5.48
C LYS A 189 7.91 3.18 -4.88
N ALA A 190 9.19 2.89 -5.12
CA ALA A 190 10.30 3.76 -4.67
C ALA A 190 10.23 5.15 -5.32
N MET A 191 9.90 5.22 -6.62
CA MET A 191 9.64 6.50 -7.29
C MET A 191 8.46 7.25 -6.67
N GLY A 192 7.37 6.55 -6.33
CA GLY A 192 6.21 7.14 -5.67
C GLY A 192 6.55 7.77 -4.32
N GLU A 193 7.35 7.09 -3.50
CA GLU A 193 7.84 7.66 -2.24
C GLU A 193 8.69 8.92 -2.47
N SER A 194 9.58 8.89 -3.46
CA SER A 194 10.42 10.04 -3.79
C SER A 194 9.60 11.23 -4.27
N ILE A 195 8.58 11.01 -5.10
CA ILE A 195 7.65 12.06 -5.54
C ILE A 195 6.92 12.66 -4.33
N ILE A 196 6.43 11.84 -3.40
CA ILE A 196 5.79 12.34 -2.18
C ILE A 196 6.78 13.16 -1.36
N HIS A 197 8.01 12.67 -1.17
CA HIS A 197 9.03 13.36 -0.39
C HIS A 197 9.33 14.76 -0.98
N ILE A 198 9.51 14.86 -2.30
CA ILE A 198 9.78 16.11 -3.00
C ILE A 198 8.57 17.06 -2.92
N LYS A 199 7.35 16.52 -3.07
CA LYS A 199 6.15 17.35 -3.22
C LYS A 199 5.43 17.66 -1.92
N ARG A 200 5.61 16.94 -0.81
CA ARG A 200 4.74 17.08 0.37
C ARG A 200 4.71 18.48 0.99
N GLY A 201 5.82 19.22 0.95
CA GLY A 201 5.94 20.47 1.70
C GLY A 201 5.69 20.23 3.20
N ASP A 202 4.82 21.05 3.79
CA ASP A 202 4.47 20.96 5.22
C ASP A 202 3.34 19.95 5.53
N LEU A 203 2.79 19.27 4.52
CA LEU A 203 1.70 18.33 4.73
C LEU A 203 2.18 17.11 5.55
N PRO A 204 1.51 16.75 6.66
CA PRO A 204 1.85 15.56 7.43
C PRO A 204 1.63 14.29 6.61
N VAL A 205 2.73 13.56 6.37
CA VAL A 205 2.75 12.31 5.60
C VAL A 205 3.25 11.16 6.45
N VAL A 206 2.53 10.04 6.42
CA VAL A 206 2.97 8.73 6.93
C VAL A 206 3.13 7.77 5.75
N ILE A 207 4.27 7.10 5.65
CA ILE A 207 4.49 6.03 4.68
C ILE A 207 4.55 4.71 5.44
N ILE A 208 3.66 3.79 5.11
CA ILE A 208 3.66 2.43 5.64
C ILE A 208 4.30 1.50 4.61
N ARG A 209 5.34 0.77 5.01
CA ARG A 209 6.09 -0.15 4.15
C ARG A 209 5.83 -1.61 4.57
N PRO A 210 4.67 -2.21 4.25
CA PRO A 210 4.43 -3.61 4.55
C PRO A 210 5.39 -4.52 3.77
N SER A 211 5.67 -5.70 4.35
CA SER A 211 6.41 -6.77 3.69
C SER A 211 5.45 -7.69 2.92
N ILE A 212 5.29 -8.93 3.37
CA ILE A 212 4.37 -9.91 2.80
C ILE A 212 3.00 -9.73 3.45
N ILE A 213 1.96 -9.67 2.63
CA ILE A 213 0.57 -9.64 3.08
C ILE A 213 -0.04 -10.99 2.68
N GLU A 214 -0.50 -11.73 3.68
CA GLU A 214 -1.18 -13.02 3.51
C GLU A 214 -2.67 -12.90 3.84
N SER A 215 -3.40 -14.01 3.75
CA SER A 215 -4.84 -14.06 4.04
C SER A 215 -5.18 -13.49 5.43
N SER A 216 -6.35 -12.88 5.56
CA SER A 216 -6.84 -12.37 6.84
C SER A 216 -6.84 -13.42 7.95
N TYR A 217 -6.41 -13.03 9.14
CA TYR A 217 -6.53 -13.88 10.33
C TYR A 217 -7.96 -13.90 10.88
N LYS A 218 -8.64 -12.74 10.92
CA LYS A 218 -9.98 -12.57 11.50
C LYS A 218 -10.95 -11.85 10.57
N GLU A 219 -10.65 -10.60 10.23
CA GLU A 219 -11.54 -9.71 9.44
C GLU A 219 -11.10 -9.60 7.98
N PRO A 220 -12.02 -9.51 7.00
CA PRO A 220 -13.48 -9.53 7.14
C PRO A 220 -14.07 -10.92 7.46
N PHE A 221 -13.30 -11.98 7.22
CA PHE A 221 -13.52 -13.33 7.74
C PHE A 221 -12.19 -14.09 7.66
N PRO A 222 -11.95 -15.14 8.45
CA PRO A 222 -10.68 -15.87 8.43
C PRO A 222 -10.39 -16.50 7.07
N GLY A 223 -9.15 -16.37 6.59
CA GLY A 223 -8.68 -16.97 5.34
C GLY A 223 -9.16 -16.23 4.09
N TRP A 224 -9.68 -15.00 4.23
CA TRP A 224 -9.98 -14.15 3.07
C TRP A 224 -8.68 -13.76 2.37
N ILE A 225 -8.60 -14.09 1.09
CA ILE A 225 -7.50 -13.76 0.20
C ILE A 225 -8.05 -13.58 -1.20
N GLN A 226 -7.39 -12.76 -2.01
CA GLN A 226 -7.78 -12.53 -3.40
C GLN A 226 -6.60 -12.75 -4.34
N GLY A 227 -6.72 -13.77 -5.17
CA GLY A 227 -5.64 -14.26 -6.03
C GLY A 227 -4.53 -14.95 -5.25
N ILE A 228 -3.62 -15.57 -6.00
CA ILE A 228 -2.43 -16.27 -5.49
C ILE A 228 -1.26 -15.28 -5.63
N ARG A 229 -0.77 -14.74 -4.52
CA ARG A 229 0.24 -13.66 -4.52
C ARG A 229 1.31 -13.89 -3.46
N MET A 230 2.41 -13.14 -3.55
CA MET A 230 3.49 -13.13 -2.55
C MET A 230 4.02 -14.53 -2.19
N GLY A 231 3.74 -15.05 -0.98
CA GLY A 231 4.18 -16.37 -0.53
C GLY A 231 3.41 -17.54 -1.13
N ASP A 232 2.16 -17.32 -1.55
CA ASP A 232 1.26 -18.38 -2.03
C ASP A 232 1.83 -19.22 -3.18
N PRO A 233 2.46 -18.66 -4.24
CA PRO A 233 3.00 -19.47 -5.33
C PRO A 233 4.04 -20.47 -4.87
N VAL A 234 4.85 -20.13 -3.86
CA VAL A 234 5.87 -21.02 -3.30
C VAL A 234 5.20 -22.13 -2.51
N ILE A 235 4.20 -21.81 -1.68
CA ILE A 235 3.40 -22.78 -0.93
C ILE A 235 2.72 -23.77 -1.90
N VAL A 236 2.12 -23.27 -2.98
CA VAL A 236 1.46 -24.09 -4.00
C VAL A 236 2.46 -24.96 -4.78
N ALA A 237 3.63 -24.42 -5.14
CA ALA A 237 4.68 -25.18 -5.83
C ALA A 237 5.19 -26.33 -4.97
N TYR A 238 5.41 -26.08 -3.67
CA TYR A 238 5.80 -27.10 -2.70
C TYR A 238 4.72 -28.18 -2.56
N ALA A 239 3.45 -27.77 -2.38
CA ALA A 239 2.33 -28.71 -2.27
C ALA A 239 2.14 -29.59 -3.52
N LYS A 240 2.57 -29.11 -4.70
CA LYS A 240 2.57 -29.88 -5.96
C LYS A 240 3.82 -30.75 -6.16
N GLY A 241 4.79 -30.71 -5.25
CA GLY A 241 6.08 -31.39 -5.40
C GLY A 241 6.96 -30.80 -6.51
N GLN A 242 6.70 -29.56 -6.94
CA GLN A 242 7.52 -28.87 -7.95
C GLN A 242 8.83 -28.33 -7.36
N ILE A 243 8.82 -28.07 -6.05
CA ILE A 243 10.01 -27.73 -5.25
C ILE A 243 10.03 -28.65 -4.04
N SER A 244 11.22 -29.08 -3.63
CA SER A 244 11.43 -29.92 -2.44
C SER A 244 11.76 -29.11 -1.18
N ASP A 245 12.27 -27.89 -1.36
CA ASP A 245 12.84 -27.09 -0.28
C ASP A 245 12.59 -25.58 -0.49
N PHE A 246 12.53 -24.84 0.60
CA PHE A 246 12.39 -23.39 0.61
C PHE A 246 13.77 -22.72 0.73
N CYS A 247 14.35 -22.30 -0.40
CA CYS A 247 15.57 -21.48 -0.40
C CYS A 247 15.22 -20.00 -0.17
N LEU A 248 14.95 -19.63 1.07
CA LEU A 248 14.68 -18.24 1.46
C LEU A 248 15.97 -17.56 1.90
N LYS A 249 16.25 -16.36 1.36
CA LYS A 249 17.22 -15.46 1.99
C LYS A 249 16.60 -14.93 3.27
N LEU A 250 17.30 -15.13 4.39
CA LEU A 250 16.89 -14.59 5.69
C LEU A 250 17.04 -13.07 5.68
N GLY A 251 15.91 -12.38 5.74
CA GLY A 251 15.84 -10.97 6.14
C GLY A 251 15.45 -10.87 7.60
N MET A 252 16.04 -9.95 8.34
CA MET A 252 15.65 -9.65 9.71
C MET A 252 14.84 -8.36 9.71
N PHE A 253 13.62 -8.42 10.23
CA PHE A 253 12.81 -7.23 10.52
C PHE A 253 13.00 -6.88 11.98
N ASP A 254 13.42 -5.64 12.25
CA ASP A 254 13.48 -5.09 13.60
C ASP A 254 12.14 -4.40 13.89
N ASP A 255 11.40 -4.89 14.88
CA ASP A 255 10.11 -4.39 15.31
C ASP A 255 10.19 -3.55 16.60
N THR A 256 11.39 -3.08 16.99
CA THR A 256 11.60 -2.31 18.22
C THR A 256 10.70 -1.08 18.30
N ASN A 257 10.58 -0.32 17.21
CA ASN A 257 9.73 0.88 17.15
C ASN A 257 8.25 0.51 17.26
N THR A 258 7.82 -0.54 16.56
CA THR A 258 6.44 -1.07 16.60
C THR A 258 6.08 -1.56 18.00
N THR A 259 6.98 -2.31 18.65
CA THR A 259 6.81 -2.80 20.02
C THR A 259 6.76 -1.66 21.03
N SER A 260 7.62 -0.65 20.88
CA SER A 260 7.62 0.54 21.75
C SER A 260 6.30 1.31 21.63
N LEU A 261 5.79 1.49 20.40
CA LEU A 261 4.49 2.13 20.17
C LEU A 261 3.34 1.37 20.85
N ILE A 262 3.32 0.03 20.77
CA ILE A 262 2.33 -0.79 21.47
C ILE A 262 2.40 -0.56 22.98
N GLN A 263 3.60 -0.46 23.54
CA GLN A 263 3.80 -0.22 24.98
C GLN A 263 3.30 1.16 25.44
N GLU A 264 3.27 2.15 24.55
CA GLU A 264 2.71 3.48 24.84
C GLU A 264 1.18 3.54 24.72
N MET A 265 0.56 2.61 23.99
CA MET A 265 -0.90 2.55 23.84
C MET A 265 -1.61 2.23 25.17
N SER A 266 -2.79 2.83 25.37
CA SER A 266 -3.67 2.48 26.49
C SER A 266 -4.23 1.05 26.32
N MET A 267 -4.81 0.47 27.38
CA MET A 267 -5.44 -0.84 27.28
C MET A 267 -6.59 -0.86 26.26
N GLU A 268 -7.36 0.22 26.20
CA GLU A 268 -8.47 0.40 25.26
C GLU A 268 -7.96 0.50 23.82
N GLU A 269 -6.88 1.28 23.61
CA GLU A 269 -6.25 1.40 22.29
C GLU A 269 -5.69 0.05 21.84
N ARG A 270 -4.95 -0.67 22.70
CA ARG A 270 -4.41 -1.99 22.37
C ARG A 270 -5.50 -2.99 22.03
N LYS A 271 -6.62 -2.95 22.76
CA LYS A 271 -7.76 -3.83 22.51
C LYS A 271 -8.45 -3.53 21.18
N MET A 272 -8.53 -2.26 20.77
CA MET A 272 -9.19 -1.85 19.52
C MET A 272 -8.27 -1.94 18.30
N PHE A 273 -6.97 -1.73 18.47
CA PHE A 273 -5.96 -1.68 17.41
C PHE A 273 -4.82 -2.67 17.70
N GLU A 274 -5.16 -3.91 18.03
CA GLU A 274 -4.17 -4.96 18.26
C GLU A 274 -3.47 -5.32 16.94
N PHE A 275 -2.17 -5.04 16.83
CA PHE A 275 -1.34 -5.42 15.70
C PHE A 275 -0.08 -6.21 16.11
N ASP A 276 -0.06 -6.78 17.32
CA ASP A 276 1.04 -7.63 17.78
C ASP A 276 1.00 -9.02 17.14
N ALA A 277 1.97 -9.28 16.28
CA ALA A 277 2.15 -10.57 15.62
C ALA A 277 2.39 -11.75 16.59
N LYS A 278 2.85 -11.48 17.82
CA LYS A 278 3.05 -12.51 18.86
C LYS A 278 1.73 -13.04 19.42
N GLY A 279 0.64 -12.29 19.27
CA GLY A 279 -0.71 -12.72 19.66
C GLY A 279 -1.35 -13.71 18.69
N ILE A 280 -0.71 -14.01 17.55
CA ILE A 280 -1.21 -14.95 16.55
C ILE A 280 -0.78 -16.36 16.90
N ASP A 281 -1.73 -17.29 16.98
CA ASP A 281 -1.45 -18.72 16.95
C ASP A 281 -1.07 -19.10 15.51
N TRP A 282 0.22 -19.12 15.23
CA TRP A 282 0.77 -19.31 13.88
C TRP A 282 0.50 -20.71 13.32
N GLU A 283 0.50 -21.74 14.17
CA GLU A 283 0.19 -23.10 13.73
C GLU A 283 -1.29 -23.20 13.33
N HIS A 284 -2.17 -22.64 14.15
CA HIS A 284 -3.58 -22.55 13.80
C HIS A 284 -3.81 -21.73 12.54
N TYR A 285 -3.19 -20.55 12.46
CA TYR A 285 -3.32 -19.65 11.31
C TYR A 285 -2.91 -20.34 10.01
N ILE A 286 -1.71 -20.92 9.94
CA ILE A 286 -1.23 -21.58 8.73
C ILE A 286 -2.10 -22.80 8.40
N GLY A 287 -2.29 -23.71 9.36
CA GLY A 287 -2.96 -24.99 9.11
C GLY A 287 -4.46 -24.90 8.87
N ASN A 288 -5.15 -24.03 9.61
CA ASN A 288 -6.62 -24.02 9.69
C ASN A 288 -7.26 -22.76 9.09
N VAL A 289 -6.48 -21.70 8.80
CA VAL A 289 -7.01 -20.44 8.26
C VAL A 289 -6.46 -20.17 6.86
N HIS A 290 -5.15 -19.99 6.74
CA HIS A 290 -4.49 -19.57 5.50
C HIS A 290 -4.53 -20.66 4.43
N LEU A 291 -4.04 -21.87 4.71
CA LEU A 291 -4.04 -22.95 3.71
C LEU A 291 -5.46 -23.33 3.22
N PRO A 292 -6.49 -23.42 4.09
CA PRO A 292 -7.87 -23.60 3.61
C PRO A 292 -8.39 -22.44 2.76
N GLY A 293 -8.08 -21.19 3.14
CA GLY A 293 -8.41 -20.00 2.36
C GLY A 293 -7.78 -20.02 0.97
N LEU A 294 -6.48 -20.28 0.91
CA LEU A 294 -5.72 -20.43 -0.34
C LEU A 294 -6.28 -21.56 -1.22
N LYS A 295 -6.64 -22.71 -0.63
CA LYS A 295 -7.27 -23.82 -1.36
C LYS A 295 -8.60 -23.40 -1.98
N LYS A 296 -9.44 -22.67 -1.24
CA LYS A 296 -10.73 -22.18 -1.74
C LYS A 296 -10.55 -21.23 -2.93
N GLU A 297 -9.59 -20.31 -2.84
CA GLU A 297 -9.28 -19.38 -3.93
C GLU A 297 -8.65 -20.08 -5.13
N PHE A 298 -7.75 -21.04 -4.90
CA PHE A 298 -7.17 -21.83 -5.99
C PHE A 298 -8.24 -22.62 -6.78
N LEU A 299 -9.23 -23.18 -6.08
CA LEU A 299 -10.33 -23.91 -6.70
C LEU A 299 -11.33 -22.99 -7.40
N SER A 300 -11.58 -21.79 -6.88
CA SER A 300 -12.47 -20.80 -7.52
C SER A 300 -11.90 -20.36 -8.87
N VAL A 301 -10.59 -20.08 -8.94
CA VAL A 301 -9.91 -19.70 -10.19
C VAL A 301 -9.98 -20.80 -11.24
N ARG A 302 -9.81 -22.08 -10.85
CA ARG A 302 -9.93 -23.22 -11.78
C ARG A 302 -11.34 -23.44 -12.33
N SER A 303 -12.38 -23.01 -11.62
CA SER A 303 -13.77 -23.15 -12.09
C SER A 303 -14.15 -22.11 -13.15
N LEU A 304 -13.32 -21.08 -13.32
CA LEU A 304 -13.48 -19.98 -14.27
C LEU A 304 -12.55 -20.09 -15.50
N SER A 305 -11.69 -21.12 -15.55
CA SER A 305 -10.72 -21.40 -16.63
C SER A 305 -11.12 -22.63 -17.44
#